data_AF-A0A355M5E6-F1
#
_entry.id   AF-A0A355M5E6-F1
#
_cell.length_a   1.000
_cell.length_b   1.000
_cell.length_c   1.000
_cell.angle_alpha   90.00
_cell.angle_beta   90.00
_cell.angle_gamma   90.00
#
_symmetry.space_group_name_H-M   'P 1'
#
loop_
_entity.id
_entity.type
_entity.pdbx_description
1 polymer ?
#
loop_
_entity_poly.entity_id
_entity_poly.type
_entity_poly.pdbx_seq_one_letter_code
_entity_poly.pdbx_strand_id
1 'polypeptide(L)'
;MKFYFDKFKELRNKADVSAIRICKKLTITKSTLWRWETGQITPRAETVRKLAEIINVSISSISDLKDISDIPALPLSITYNHNDNQYSKLIEDIYTIQKNADRRNTILKAILASRKILIYVKDANMKYLAVNNAFLENLGLPPNTSCAGKTDFSYFSMDEAKANTEEDRRIIDSGEHVDNKECFMPGSKKKRICLFNKYPVLDKSGKVSGLAATFIDITQRVNSESLLKVIQGLLERIEIPVVIHKVSTDEFPEILYANNAYKELRGYKEGMTYKELIRKSLKMALPEYKHIYENILTTGQLPETGTIIGYNVNGEEVLFENHNYEAYPYRIGFFEGLNKKQEQKLS
;
A
#
# COMPACT_ATOMS: atom_id res chain seq x y z
N MET A 1 50.79 -0.99 4.72
CA MET A 1 50.43 -1.84 3.57
C MET A 1 51.46 -1.62 2.49
N LYS A 2 52.29 -2.62 2.25
CA LYS A 2 53.30 -2.70 1.20
C LYS A 2 52.67 -3.38 -0.01
N PHE A 3 52.72 -2.72 -1.17
CA PHE A 3 52.29 -3.28 -2.44
C PHE A 3 53.53 -3.60 -3.28
N TYR A 4 53.58 -4.77 -3.90
CA TYR A 4 54.73 -5.26 -4.65
C TYR A 4 54.58 -4.89 -6.12
N PHE A 5 55.03 -3.68 -6.48
CA PHE A 5 54.81 -3.08 -7.80
C PHE A 5 55.37 -3.93 -8.95
N ASP A 6 56.64 -4.33 -8.87
CA ASP A 6 57.30 -5.12 -9.93
C ASP A 6 56.64 -6.49 -10.09
N LYS A 7 56.33 -7.14 -8.95
CA LYS A 7 55.68 -8.45 -8.89
C LYS A 7 54.25 -8.40 -9.43
N PHE A 8 53.51 -7.33 -9.17
CA PHE A 8 52.19 -7.10 -9.75
C PHE A 8 52.26 -6.96 -11.28
N LYS A 9 53.22 -6.18 -11.80
CA LYS A 9 53.40 -6.00 -13.25
C LYS A 9 53.76 -7.31 -13.95
N GLU A 10 54.66 -8.10 -13.34
CA GLU A 10 55.04 -9.42 -13.82
C GLU A 10 53.85 -10.39 -13.87
N LEU A 11 53.12 -10.51 -12.74
CA LEU A 11 51.97 -11.42 -12.64
C LEU A 11 50.82 -11.02 -13.56
N ARG A 12 50.57 -9.73 -13.76
CA ARG A 12 49.57 -9.25 -14.73
C ARG A 12 49.93 -9.66 -16.16
N ASN A 13 51.19 -9.48 -16.55
CA ASN A 13 51.67 -9.86 -17.88
C ASN A 13 51.61 -11.38 -18.08
N LYS A 14 51.98 -12.17 -17.05
CA LYS A 14 51.91 -13.63 -17.08
C LYS A 14 50.48 -14.17 -17.16
N ALA A 15 49.52 -13.47 -16.54
CA ALA A 15 48.10 -13.81 -16.58
C ALA A 15 47.38 -13.30 -17.85
N ASP A 16 48.10 -12.68 -18.79
CA ASP A 16 47.58 -12.08 -20.03
C ASP A 16 46.38 -11.13 -19.81
N VAL A 17 46.38 -10.41 -18.68
CA VAL A 17 45.30 -9.48 -18.35
C VAL A 17 45.61 -8.10 -18.91
N SER A 18 44.84 -7.67 -19.91
CA SER A 18 45.03 -6.37 -20.55
C SER A 18 44.78 -5.20 -19.58
N ALA A 19 45.57 -4.13 -19.73
CA ALA A 19 45.42 -2.89 -18.95
C ALA A 19 44.01 -2.29 -19.07
N ILE A 20 43.37 -2.44 -20.24
CA ILE A 20 42.00 -1.98 -20.51
C ILE A 20 40.99 -2.73 -19.63
N ARG A 21 41.15 -4.05 -19.47
CA ARG A 21 40.26 -4.88 -18.65
C ARG A 21 40.30 -4.47 -17.17
N ILE A 22 41.50 -4.18 -16.64
CA ILE A 22 41.66 -3.70 -15.25
C ILE A 22 41.03 -2.33 -15.08
N CYS A 23 41.31 -1.39 -15.99
CA CYS A 23 40.76 -0.04 -15.95
C CYS A 23 39.23 -0.05 -15.94
N LYS A 24 38.61 -0.89 -16.79
CA LYS A 24 37.15 -1.02 -16.87
C LYS A 24 36.55 -1.63 -15.60
N LYS A 25 37.15 -2.70 -15.05
CA LYS A 25 36.62 -3.38 -13.85
C LYS A 25 36.78 -2.56 -12.56
N LEU A 26 37.82 -1.74 -12.47
CA LEU A 26 38.08 -0.91 -11.28
C LEU A 26 37.61 0.54 -11.43
N THR A 27 37.06 0.91 -12.60
CA THR A 27 36.63 2.27 -12.91
C THR A 27 37.77 3.29 -12.71
N ILE A 28 38.97 2.97 -13.19
CA ILE A 28 40.17 3.80 -13.10
C ILE A 28 40.73 4.14 -14.49
N THR A 29 41.60 5.14 -14.58
CA THR A 29 42.26 5.52 -15.84
C THR A 29 43.52 4.69 -16.09
N LYS A 30 43.95 4.60 -17.35
CA LYS A 30 45.24 3.99 -17.74
C LYS A 30 46.43 4.68 -17.07
N SER A 31 46.34 5.99 -16.83
CA SER A 31 47.35 6.76 -16.10
C SER A 31 47.47 6.27 -14.65
N THR A 32 46.35 6.06 -13.96
CA THR A 32 46.34 5.52 -12.59
C THR A 32 46.99 4.13 -12.52
N LEU A 33 46.66 3.26 -13.47
CA LEU A 33 47.26 1.91 -13.53
C LEU A 33 48.77 1.96 -13.81
N TRP A 34 49.22 2.82 -14.73
CA TRP A 34 50.65 3.01 -15.01
C TRP A 34 51.43 3.52 -13.79
N ARG A 35 50.83 4.43 -13.00
CA ARG A 35 51.43 4.93 -11.75
C ARG A 35 51.56 3.85 -10.68
N TRP A 36 50.70 2.83 -10.70
CA TRP A 36 50.87 1.65 -9.86
C TRP A 36 52.00 0.76 -10.39
N GLU A 37 52.02 0.43 -11.68
CA GLU A 37 53.07 -0.43 -12.27
C GLU A 37 54.48 0.17 -12.22
N THR A 38 54.60 1.49 -12.04
CA THR A 38 55.87 2.23 -11.92
C THR A 38 56.21 2.63 -10.48
N GLY A 39 55.40 2.22 -9.50
CA GLY A 39 55.66 2.48 -8.08
C GLY A 39 55.43 3.92 -7.63
N GLN A 40 54.80 4.77 -8.44
CA GLN A 40 54.55 6.18 -8.11
C GLN A 40 53.40 6.38 -7.12
N ILE A 41 52.40 5.49 -7.13
CA ILE A 41 51.27 5.53 -6.20
C ILE A 41 50.96 4.12 -5.71
N THR A 42 50.65 4.00 -4.42
CA THR A 42 50.13 2.75 -3.85
C THR A 42 48.59 2.73 -3.94
N PRO A 43 47.96 1.69 -4.51
CA PRO A 43 46.50 1.51 -4.47
C PRO A 43 45.98 1.35 -3.04
N ARG A 44 44.68 1.61 -2.80
CA ARG A 44 44.05 1.34 -1.50
C ARG A 44 43.87 -0.17 -1.29
N ALA A 45 43.77 -0.60 -0.03
CA ALA A 45 43.69 -2.03 0.31
C ALA A 45 42.51 -2.77 -0.37
N GLU A 46 41.34 -2.14 -0.47
CA GLU A 46 40.19 -2.70 -1.18
C GLU A 46 40.45 -2.87 -2.68
N THR A 47 41.20 -1.94 -3.27
CA THR A 47 41.60 -1.99 -4.68
C THR A 47 42.62 -3.10 -4.93
N VAL A 48 43.55 -3.34 -3.99
CA VAL A 48 44.51 -4.45 -4.06
C VAL A 48 43.80 -5.81 -4.02
N ARG A 49 42.76 -5.96 -3.20
CA ARG A 49 41.92 -7.18 -3.17
C ARG A 49 41.27 -7.46 -4.52
N LYS A 50 40.61 -6.46 -5.10
CA LYS A 50 39.99 -6.57 -6.43
C LYS A 50 41.02 -6.80 -7.54
N LEU A 51 42.23 -6.22 -7.43
CA LEU A 51 43.32 -6.48 -8.38
C LEU A 51 43.74 -7.95 -8.37
N ALA A 52 43.92 -8.54 -7.18
CA ALA A 52 44.29 -9.95 -7.00
C ALA A 52 43.24 -10.89 -7.64
N GLU A 53 41.94 -10.61 -7.45
CA GLU A 53 40.85 -11.35 -8.09
C GLU A 53 40.85 -11.19 -9.62
N ILE A 54 41.10 -9.99 -10.14
CA ILE A 54 41.07 -9.71 -11.58
C ILE A 54 42.21 -10.43 -12.32
N ILE A 55 43.40 -10.51 -11.71
CA ILE A 55 44.57 -11.20 -12.27
C ILE A 55 44.65 -12.66 -11.82
N ASN A 56 43.70 -13.13 -11.00
CA ASN A 56 43.59 -14.48 -10.47
C ASN A 56 44.85 -14.98 -9.75
N VAL A 57 45.37 -14.18 -8.82
CA VAL A 57 46.51 -14.54 -7.95
C VAL A 57 46.17 -14.29 -6.49
N SER A 58 46.86 -14.97 -5.56
CA SER A 58 46.72 -14.69 -4.14
C SER A 58 47.13 -13.24 -3.83
N ILE A 59 46.41 -12.56 -2.94
CA ILE A 59 46.71 -11.17 -2.57
C ILE A 59 48.09 -11.02 -1.94
N SER A 60 48.55 -12.04 -1.22
CA SER A 60 49.89 -12.13 -0.62
C SER A 60 51.01 -12.09 -1.66
N SER A 61 50.68 -12.41 -2.92
CA SER A 61 51.63 -12.37 -4.04
C SER A 61 51.87 -10.95 -4.56
N ILE A 62 50.96 -10.00 -4.31
CA ILE A 62 51.07 -8.61 -4.77
C ILE A 62 51.07 -7.58 -3.62
N SER A 63 50.90 -7.99 -2.37
CA SER A 63 50.94 -7.11 -1.19
C SER A 63 51.21 -7.88 0.11
N ASP A 64 51.57 -7.16 1.16
CA ASP A 64 51.62 -7.65 2.56
C ASP A 64 50.24 -7.74 3.23
N LEU A 65 49.16 -7.47 2.51
CA LEU A 65 47.81 -7.68 3.02
C LEU A 65 47.58 -9.16 3.32
N LYS A 66 47.10 -9.45 4.53
CA LYS A 66 46.57 -10.77 4.87
C LYS A 66 45.34 -11.05 4.03
N ASP A 67 45.34 -12.20 3.37
CA ASP A 67 44.18 -12.67 2.63
C ASP A 67 43.03 -12.90 3.62
N ILE A 68 41.82 -12.47 3.28
CA ILE A 68 40.66 -12.78 4.14
C ILE A 68 40.35 -14.29 4.01
N SER A 69 40.81 -14.95 2.94
CA SER A 69 40.89 -16.41 2.81
C SER A 69 42.04 -17.08 3.57
N ASP A 70 42.99 -16.30 4.12
CA ASP A 70 44.08 -16.79 5.00
C ASP A 70 43.78 -16.58 6.50
N ILE A 71 42.61 -16.01 6.83
CA ILE A 71 41.97 -16.43 8.09
C ILE A 71 41.62 -17.88 7.82
N PRO A 72 42.20 -18.87 8.51
CA PRO A 72 41.76 -20.23 8.33
C PRO A 72 40.25 -20.18 8.51
N ALA A 73 39.50 -20.59 7.49
CA ALA A 73 38.14 -21.04 7.73
C ALA A 73 38.31 -21.98 8.91
N LEU A 74 37.82 -21.59 10.09
CA LEU A 74 37.68 -22.51 11.20
C LEU A 74 37.08 -23.76 10.57
N PRO A 75 37.79 -24.90 10.56
CA PRO A 75 37.31 -26.05 9.86
C PRO A 75 36.04 -26.49 10.60
N LEU A 76 34.89 -26.07 10.08
CA LEU A 76 33.62 -26.73 10.31
C LEU A 76 33.51 -27.99 9.42
N SER A 77 34.62 -28.47 8.84
CA SER A 77 34.78 -29.90 8.60
C SER A 77 35.20 -30.54 9.92
N ILE A 78 34.24 -30.70 10.83
CA ILE A 78 34.39 -31.71 11.87
C ILE A 78 34.37 -33.03 11.11
N THR A 79 35.55 -33.64 10.92
CA THR A 79 35.59 -35.07 10.67
C THR A 79 34.98 -35.69 11.92
N TYR A 80 33.73 -36.09 11.79
CA TYR A 80 32.87 -36.58 12.84
C TYR A 80 33.46 -37.89 13.36
N ASN A 81 34.31 -37.81 14.38
CA ASN A 81 34.74 -38.98 15.12
C ASN A 81 33.67 -39.22 16.17
N HIS A 82 32.93 -40.32 16.00
CA HIS A 82 31.61 -40.57 16.59
C HIS A 82 31.56 -40.71 18.13
N ASN A 83 32.59 -40.30 18.87
CA ASN A 83 32.81 -40.76 20.25
C ASN A 83 32.92 -39.71 21.36
N ASP A 84 32.84 -38.39 21.11
CA ASP A 84 32.84 -37.39 22.20
C ASP A 84 31.59 -36.50 22.22
N ASN A 85 30.65 -36.90 23.07
CA ASN A 85 29.27 -36.43 23.19
C ASN A 85 29.10 -35.06 23.88
N GLN A 86 30.12 -34.18 23.86
CA GLN A 86 30.08 -32.93 24.64
C GLN A 86 29.79 -31.66 23.82
N TYR A 87 30.02 -31.64 22.50
CA TYR A 87 29.85 -30.43 21.67
C TYR A 87 28.83 -30.56 20.52
N SER A 88 28.34 -31.76 20.20
CA SER A 88 27.34 -31.98 19.14
C SER A 88 26.08 -31.14 19.38
N LYS A 89 25.58 -31.16 20.62
CA LYS A 89 24.42 -30.38 21.04
C LYS A 89 24.66 -28.87 20.93
N LEU A 90 25.83 -28.39 21.33
CA LEU A 90 26.18 -26.96 21.23
C LEU A 90 26.25 -26.46 19.78
N ILE A 91 26.76 -27.29 18.87
CA ILE A 91 26.84 -26.94 17.43
C ILE A 91 25.44 -26.92 16.81
N GLU A 92 24.60 -27.89 17.14
CA GLU A 92 23.20 -27.92 16.72
C GLU A 92 22.43 -26.70 17.25
N ASP A 93 22.67 -26.30 18.50
CA ASP A 93 22.10 -25.10 19.11
C ASP A 93 22.54 -23.82 18.38
N ILE A 94 23.85 -23.66 18.08
CA ILE A 94 24.38 -22.49 17.35
C ILE A 94 23.77 -22.40 15.95
N TYR A 95 23.73 -23.52 15.23
CA TYR A 95 23.17 -23.57 13.87
C TYR A 95 21.68 -23.22 13.89
N THR A 96 20.95 -23.71 14.88
CA THR A 96 19.53 -23.40 15.09
C THR A 96 19.31 -21.93 15.42
N ILE A 97 20.14 -21.34 16.30
CA ILE A 97 20.09 -19.90 16.63
C ILE A 97 20.34 -19.03 15.40
N GLN A 98 21.36 -19.36 14.60
CA GLN A 98 21.67 -18.64 13.37
C GLN A 98 20.53 -18.72 12.35
N LYS A 99 20.04 -19.94 12.08
CA LYS A 99 18.91 -20.16 11.16
C LYS A 99 17.66 -19.41 11.61
N ASN A 100 17.38 -19.38 12.91
CA ASN A 100 16.27 -18.63 13.47
C ASN A 100 16.46 -17.11 13.33
N ALA A 101 17.68 -16.61 13.53
CA ALA A 101 18.00 -15.19 13.32
C ALA A 101 17.84 -14.78 11.86
N ASP A 102 18.34 -15.60 10.92
CA ASP A 102 18.21 -15.35 9.48
C ASP A 102 16.75 -15.40 9.02
N ARG A 103 15.97 -16.35 9.53
CA ARG A 103 14.53 -16.43 9.27
C ARG A 103 13.81 -15.18 9.78
N ARG A 104 14.09 -14.73 11.01
CA ARG A 104 13.51 -13.49 11.57
C ARG A 104 13.89 -12.27 10.73
N ASN A 105 15.16 -12.14 10.35
CA ASN A 105 15.65 -11.06 9.50
C ASN A 105 14.98 -11.06 8.12
N THR A 106 14.77 -12.23 7.53
CA THR A 106 14.08 -12.36 6.24
C THR A 106 12.63 -11.92 6.33
N ILE A 107 11.91 -12.34 7.37
CA ILE A 107 10.52 -11.93 7.61
C ILE A 107 10.43 -10.42 7.83
N LEU A 108 11.31 -9.86 8.68
CA LEU A 108 11.36 -8.42 8.93
C LEU A 108 11.64 -7.62 7.66
N LYS A 109 12.60 -8.07 6.83
CA LYS A 109 12.87 -7.45 5.52
C LYS A 109 11.65 -7.51 4.60
N ALA A 110 10.92 -8.62 4.57
CA ALA A 110 9.70 -8.74 3.76
C ALA A 110 8.60 -7.78 4.25
N ILE A 111 8.40 -7.64 5.56
CA ILE A 111 7.44 -6.69 6.14
C ILE A 111 7.84 -5.24 5.78
N LEU A 112 9.12 -4.89 5.94
CA LEU A 112 9.65 -3.58 5.60
C LEU A 112 9.76 -3.33 4.08
N ALA A 113 9.60 -4.36 3.24
CA ALA A 113 9.49 -4.16 1.79
C ALA A 113 8.09 -3.68 1.36
N SER A 114 7.09 -3.74 2.25
CA SER A 114 5.75 -3.25 1.96
C SER A 114 5.78 -1.76 1.59
N ARG A 115 5.15 -1.42 0.46
CA ARG A 115 4.94 -0.04 0.00
C ARG A 115 3.58 0.53 0.37
N LYS A 116 2.63 -0.34 0.76
CA LYS A 116 1.25 0.06 1.07
C LYS A 116 1.09 0.58 2.50
N ILE A 117 1.96 0.11 3.40
CA ILE A 117 1.91 0.45 4.82
C ILE A 117 3.22 1.15 5.13
N LEU A 118 3.17 2.39 5.61
CA LEU A 118 4.33 3.09 6.12
C LEU A 118 4.63 2.55 7.52
N ILE A 119 5.89 2.19 7.77
CA ILE A 119 6.33 1.58 9.03
C ILE A 119 7.57 2.31 9.52
N TYR A 120 7.60 2.63 10.80
CA TYR A 120 8.82 3.03 11.48
C TYR A 120 8.92 2.44 12.88
N VAL A 121 10.15 2.39 13.39
CA VAL A 121 10.48 2.03 14.77
C VAL A 121 11.36 3.13 15.35
N LYS A 122 11.06 3.56 16.57
CA LYS A 122 11.87 4.51 17.34
C LYS A 122 12.34 3.91 18.64
N ASP A 123 13.47 4.40 19.14
CA ASP A 123 13.94 4.12 20.51
C ASP A 123 13.20 4.96 21.56
N ALA A 124 13.47 4.70 22.83
CA ALA A 124 12.92 5.47 23.96
C ALA A 124 13.28 6.98 23.94
N ASN A 125 14.31 7.38 23.18
CA ASN A 125 14.72 8.78 23.01
C ASN A 125 14.08 9.44 21.78
N MET A 126 13.03 8.84 21.20
CA MET A 126 12.31 9.34 20.03
C MET A 126 13.17 9.42 18.76
N LYS A 127 14.24 8.61 18.69
CA LYS A 127 15.09 8.52 17.50
C LYS A 127 14.72 7.32 16.67
N TYR A 128 14.67 7.51 15.36
CA TYR A 128 14.42 6.43 14.41
C TYR A 128 15.49 5.34 14.52
N LEU A 129 15.05 4.09 14.65
CA LEU A 129 15.89 2.89 14.56
C LEU A 129 15.78 2.26 13.17
N ALA A 130 14.55 2.20 12.64
CA ALA A 130 14.27 1.65 11.33
C ALA A 130 13.06 2.34 10.70
N VAL A 131 13.07 2.43 9.38
CA VAL A 131 11.96 2.89 8.56
C VAL A 131 11.86 1.99 7.33
N ASN A 132 10.68 1.90 6.74
CA ASN A 132 10.49 1.17 5.49
C ASN A 132 10.50 2.10 4.26
N ASN A 133 10.47 1.51 3.06
CA ASN A 133 10.49 2.30 1.82
C ASN A 133 9.27 3.23 1.68
N ALA A 134 8.10 2.82 2.17
CA ALA A 134 6.91 3.68 2.16
C ALA A 134 7.09 4.96 2.99
N PHE A 135 7.83 4.91 4.11
CA PHE A 135 8.20 6.10 4.88
C PHE A 135 9.07 7.06 4.07
N LEU A 136 10.08 6.53 3.37
CA LEU A 136 10.98 7.33 2.54
C LEU A 136 10.22 7.96 1.37
N GLU A 137 9.40 7.18 0.68
CA GLU A 137 8.54 7.65 -0.43
C GLU A 137 7.57 8.74 0.04
N ASN A 138 6.97 8.59 1.23
CA ASN A 138 6.09 9.58 1.84
C ASN A 138 6.78 10.95 2.04
N LEU A 139 8.08 10.93 2.34
CA LEU A 139 8.92 12.12 2.51
C LEU A 139 9.62 12.58 1.21
N GLY A 140 9.45 11.85 0.11
CA GLY A 140 10.16 12.10 -1.14
C GLY A 140 11.68 11.84 -1.05
N LEU A 141 12.11 10.97 -0.14
CA LEU A 141 13.51 10.61 0.08
C LEU A 141 13.93 9.41 -0.78
N PRO A 142 15.19 9.34 -1.25
CA PRO A 142 15.73 8.16 -1.94
C PRO A 142 15.67 6.89 -1.07
N PRO A 143 15.47 5.68 -1.65
CA PRO A 143 15.32 4.42 -0.89
C PRO A 143 16.48 4.03 0.03
N ASN A 144 17.69 4.55 -0.21
CA ASN A 144 18.89 4.26 0.61
C ASN A 144 19.18 5.35 1.66
N THR A 145 18.22 6.26 1.90
CA THR A 145 18.40 7.34 2.86
C THR A 145 18.41 6.78 4.28
N SER A 146 19.51 7.00 5.00
CA SER A 146 19.56 6.65 6.42
C SER A 146 18.75 7.63 7.27
N CYS A 147 17.74 7.09 7.94
CA CYS A 147 16.95 7.79 8.96
C CYS A 147 17.41 7.49 10.39
N ALA A 148 18.31 6.51 10.57
CA ALA A 148 18.71 6.06 11.90
C ALA A 148 19.33 7.20 12.73
N GLY A 149 18.91 7.31 13.99
CA GLY A 149 19.37 8.34 14.94
C GLY A 149 18.74 9.73 14.77
N LYS A 150 17.96 9.96 13.71
CA LYS A 150 17.25 11.23 13.48
C LYS A 150 15.91 11.26 14.24
N THR A 151 15.31 12.45 14.32
CA THR A 151 14.02 12.69 14.99
C THR A 151 12.99 13.23 14.01
N ASP A 152 11.73 13.33 14.44
CA ASP A 152 10.64 13.91 13.65
C ASP A 152 10.94 15.33 13.16
N PHE A 153 11.66 16.11 13.97
CA PHE A 153 12.11 17.47 13.65
C PHE A 153 13.06 17.54 12.44
N SER A 154 13.62 16.41 12.01
CA SER A 154 14.45 16.33 10.81
C SER A 154 13.62 16.27 9.52
N TYR A 155 12.32 15.99 9.60
CA TYR A 155 11.49 15.60 8.44
C TYR A 155 10.15 16.32 8.37
N PHE A 156 9.57 16.67 9.50
CA PHE A 156 8.23 17.26 9.58
C PHE A 156 8.30 18.71 10.01
N SER A 157 7.19 19.44 9.82
CA SER A 157 7.06 20.78 10.37
C SER A 157 7.17 20.75 11.90
N MET A 158 7.52 21.89 12.51
CA MET A 158 7.68 21.99 13.97
C MET A 158 6.43 21.53 14.72
N ASP A 159 5.25 21.88 14.23
CA ASP A 159 3.98 21.54 14.87
C ASP A 159 3.66 20.05 14.73
N GLU A 160 3.85 19.48 13.53
CA GLU A 160 3.68 18.03 13.31
C GLU A 160 4.67 17.21 14.14
N ALA A 161 5.94 17.63 14.18
CA ALA A 161 6.98 16.94 14.93
C ALA A 161 6.71 16.96 16.44
N LYS A 162 6.26 18.10 16.99
CA LYS A 162 5.86 18.22 18.39
C LYS A 162 4.68 17.31 18.71
N ALA A 163 3.60 17.40 17.92
CA ALA A 163 2.40 16.62 18.15
C ALA A 163 2.68 15.11 18.08
N ASN A 164 3.47 14.67 17.09
CA ASN A 164 3.83 13.26 16.96
C ASN A 164 4.75 12.80 18.11
N THR A 165 5.73 13.62 18.50
CA THR A 165 6.65 13.31 19.62
C THR A 165 5.91 13.21 20.95
N GLU A 166 4.93 14.08 21.20
CA GLU A 166 4.13 14.06 22.44
C GLU A 166 3.23 12.82 22.51
N GLU A 167 2.63 12.41 21.40
CA GLU A 167 1.87 11.16 21.33
C GLU A 167 2.77 9.93 21.49
N ASP A 168 3.90 9.91 20.79
CA ASP A 168 4.89 8.83 20.90
C ASP A 168 5.42 8.69 22.33
N ARG A 169 5.68 9.82 23.02
CA ARG A 169 6.10 9.82 24.42
C ARG A 169 5.02 9.30 25.36
N ARG A 170 3.76 9.71 25.18
CA ARG A 170 2.65 9.18 25.98
C ARG A 170 2.56 7.66 25.90
N ILE A 171 2.72 7.10 24.70
CA ILE A 171 2.71 5.64 24.47
C ILE A 171 3.88 4.94 25.16
N ILE A 172 5.07 5.53 25.13
CA ILE A 172 6.23 4.96 25.82
C ILE A 172 6.06 5.03 27.34
N ASP A 173 5.58 6.16 27.86
CA ASP A 173 5.44 6.40 29.30
C ASP A 173 4.30 5.58 29.91
N SER A 174 3.17 5.44 29.21
CA SER A 174 2.01 4.67 29.69
C SER A 174 2.11 3.17 29.37
N GLY A 175 2.81 2.78 28.30
CA GLY A 175 2.78 1.43 27.76
C GLY A 175 1.47 1.07 27.06
N GLU A 176 0.58 2.05 26.83
CA GLU A 176 -0.66 1.85 26.08
C GLU A 176 -0.42 1.95 24.57
N HIS A 177 -1.21 1.23 23.78
CA HIS A 177 -1.15 1.29 22.32
C HIS A 177 -2.30 2.14 21.76
N VAL A 178 -2.13 2.59 20.53
CA VAL A 178 -3.17 3.27 19.76
C VAL A 178 -3.48 2.44 18.53
N ASP A 179 -4.76 2.16 18.30
CA ASP A 179 -5.24 1.40 17.15
C ASP A 179 -6.15 2.27 16.27
N ASN A 180 -5.95 2.15 14.95
CA ASN A 180 -6.82 2.68 13.90
C ASN A 180 -7.25 4.15 14.08
N LYS A 181 -6.36 4.99 14.60
CA LYS A 181 -6.67 6.41 14.79
C LYS A 181 -6.53 7.15 13.46
N GLU A 182 -7.57 7.89 13.08
CA GLU A 182 -7.57 8.71 11.86
C GLU A 182 -6.86 10.05 12.10
N CYS A 183 -5.98 10.43 11.18
CA CYS A 183 -5.36 11.75 11.15
C CYS A 183 -4.87 12.12 9.75
N PHE A 184 -4.30 13.32 9.60
CA PHE A 184 -3.56 13.66 8.40
C PHE A 184 -2.22 12.93 8.38
N MET A 185 -1.88 12.33 7.23
CA MET A 185 -0.60 11.65 7.03
C MET A 185 0.55 12.64 7.31
N PRO A 186 1.47 12.34 8.24
CA PRO A 186 2.60 13.22 8.55
C PRO A 186 3.42 13.56 7.31
N GLY A 187 3.78 14.84 7.15
CA GLY A 187 4.55 15.33 5.99
C GLY A 187 3.73 15.49 4.71
N SER A 188 2.44 15.14 4.70
CA SER A 188 1.56 15.32 3.53
C SER A 188 1.01 16.74 3.37
N LYS A 189 1.29 17.67 4.31
CA LYS A 189 0.71 19.01 4.36
C LYS A 189 -0.83 18.99 4.36
N LYS A 190 -1.41 18.09 5.15
CA LYS A 190 -2.88 17.87 5.27
C LYS A 190 -3.60 17.50 3.97
N LYS A 191 -2.88 16.94 2.98
CA LYS A 191 -3.47 16.50 1.71
C LYS A 191 -3.91 15.03 1.71
N ARG A 192 -3.39 14.24 2.65
CA ARG A 192 -3.67 12.81 2.74
C ARG A 192 -4.15 12.46 4.14
N ILE A 193 -5.09 11.53 4.22
CA ILE A 193 -5.70 11.02 5.45
C ILE A 193 -5.20 9.59 5.64
N CYS A 194 -4.86 9.23 6.87
CA CYS A 194 -4.40 7.90 7.21
C CYS A 194 -5.04 7.36 8.48
N LEU A 195 -5.09 6.03 8.58
CA LEU A 195 -5.22 5.34 9.85
C LEU A 195 -3.82 4.99 10.34
N PHE A 196 -3.56 5.23 11.62
CA PHE A 196 -2.31 4.79 12.23
C PHE A 196 -2.51 3.89 13.44
N ASN A 197 -1.51 3.05 13.65
CA ASN A 197 -1.35 2.26 14.86
C ASN A 197 0.02 2.56 15.47
N LYS A 198 0.13 2.57 16.79
CA LYS A 198 1.38 2.74 17.53
C LYS A 198 1.41 1.79 18.71
N TYR A 199 2.46 0.98 18.78
CA TYR A 199 2.63 -0.03 19.83
C TYR A 199 3.96 0.18 20.57
N PRO A 200 3.99 0.05 21.90
CA PRO A 200 5.23 0.02 22.64
C PRO A 200 6.03 -1.24 22.30
N VAL A 201 7.34 -1.10 22.18
CA VAL A 201 8.26 -2.21 21.96
C VAL A 201 8.94 -2.53 23.29
N LEU A 202 8.72 -3.72 23.82
CA LEU A 202 9.28 -4.14 25.10
C LEU A 202 10.68 -4.75 24.95
N ASP A 203 11.58 -4.47 25.90
CA ASP A 203 12.84 -5.20 26.04
C ASP A 203 12.65 -6.55 26.74
N LYS A 204 13.75 -7.28 26.94
CA LYS A 204 13.76 -8.59 27.61
C LYS A 204 13.31 -8.55 29.07
N SER A 205 13.35 -7.38 29.72
CA SER A 205 12.88 -7.18 31.09
C SER A 205 11.41 -6.81 31.17
N GLY A 206 10.72 -6.68 30.02
CA GLY A 206 9.33 -6.24 29.95
C GLY A 206 9.16 -4.73 30.02
N LYS A 207 10.25 -3.95 29.98
CA LYS A 207 10.20 -2.49 30.00
C LYS A 207 10.08 -1.95 28.58
N VAL A 208 9.33 -0.86 28.40
CA VAL A 208 9.25 -0.17 27.10
C VAL A 208 10.62 0.36 26.70
N SER A 209 11.10 -0.08 25.54
CA SER A 209 12.41 0.22 24.94
C SER A 209 12.31 1.14 23.71
N GLY A 210 11.09 1.33 23.22
CA GLY A 210 10.81 2.09 22.01
C GLY A 210 9.35 1.95 21.59
N LEU A 211 9.06 2.31 20.34
CA LEU A 211 7.73 2.15 19.76
C LEU A 211 7.82 1.76 18.28
N ALA A 212 6.83 1.03 17.80
CA ALA A 212 6.62 0.71 16.40
C ALA A 212 5.32 1.34 15.94
N ALA A 213 5.34 1.99 14.77
CA ALA A 213 4.18 2.65 14.22
C ALA A 213 3.90 2.20 12.79
N THR A 214 2.62 2.11 12.44
CA THR A 214 2.16 1.85 11.08
C THR A 214 1.15 2.89 10.63
N PHE A 215 1.19 3.27 9.36
CA PHE A 215 0.28 4.23 8.76
C PHE A 215 -0.23 3.67 7.43
N ILE A 216 -1.55 3.71 7.26
CA ILE A 216 -2.25 3.25 6.05
C ILE A 216 -2.97 4.45 5.46
N ASP A 217 -2.63 4.79 4.22
CA ASP A 217 -3.31 5.86 3.50
C ASP A 217 -4.74 5.46 3.13
N ILE A 218 -5.72 6.22 3.63
CA ILE A 218 -7.16 6.01 3.38
C ILE A 218 -7.77 7.17 2.59
N THR A 219 -6.95 8.04 2.00
CA THR A 219 -7.41 9.26 1.32
C THR A 219 -8.44 8.96 0.23
N GLN A 220 -8.18 7.97 -0.63
CA GLN A 220 -9.13 7.60 -1.69
C GLN A 220 -10.45 7.07 -1.13
N ARG A 221 -10.41 6.32 -0.03
CA ARG A 221 -11.62 5.82 0.63
C ARG A 221 -12.44 6.99 1.16
N VAL A 222 -11.83 7.88 1.94
CA VAL A 222 -12.52 9.05 2.52
C VAL A 222 -13.06 9.98 1.44
N ASN A 223 -12.30 10.22 0.38
CA ASN A 223 -12.76 11.05 -0.74
C ASN A 223 -13.95 10.42 -1.47
N SER A 224 -13.91 9.11 -1.73
CA SER A 224 -15.03 8.40 -2.36
C SER A 224 -16.27 8.40 -1.48
N GLU A 225 -16.13 8.12 -0.19
CA GLU A 225 -17.24 8.19 0.78
C GLU A 225 -17.83 9.61 0.87
N SER A 226 -16.98 10.64 0.85
CA SER A 226 -17.42 12.04 0.89
C SER A 226 -18.13 12.44 -0.40
N LEU A 227 -17.62 12.05 -1.56
CA LEU A 227 -18.25 12.29 -2.85
C LEU A 227 -19.61 11.60 -2.93
N LEU A 228 -19.71 10.34 -2.48
CA LEU A 228 -20.98 9.62 -2.42
C LEU A 228 -22.01 10.36 -1.56
N LYS A 229 -21.61 10.86 -0.38
CA LYS A 229 -22.49 11.67 0.48
C LYS A 229 -22.95 12.96 -0.19
N VAL A 230 -22.06 13.65 -0.91
CA VAL A 230 -22.40 14.86 -1.66
C VAL A 230 -23.40 14.53 -2.78
N ILE A 231 -23.14 13.49 -3.57
CA ILE A 231 -24.02 13.06 -4.65
C ILE A 231 -25.40 12.65 -4.10
N GLN A 232 -25.46 11.88 -3.01
CA GLN A 232 -26.71 11.54 -2.35
C GLN A 232 -27.46 12.80 -1.90
N GLY A 233 -26.78 13.74 -1.24
CA GLY A 233 -27.38 15.00 -0.83
C GLY A 233 -27.90 15.86 -1.98
N LEU A 234 -27.27 15.81 -3.16
CA LEU A 234 -27.76 16.46 -4.37
C LEU A 234 -28.97 15.74 -4.96
N LEU A 235 -28.91 14.41 -5.10
CA LEU A 235 -30.01 13.59 -5.62
C LEU A 235 -31.29 13.77 -4.79
N GLU A 236 -31.18 13.92 -3.47
CA GLU A 236 -32.32 14.15 -2.58
C GLU A 236 -32.98 15.54 -2.75
N ARG A 237 -32.30 16.49 -3.40
CA ARG A 237 -32.80 17.85 -3.66
C ARG A 237 -33.28 18.05 -5.10
N ILE A 238 -32.98 17.12 -5.99
CA ILE A 238 -33.44 17.19 -7.38
C ILE A 238 -34.94 16.86 -7.40
N GLU A 239 -35.71 17.73 -8.04
CA GLU A 239 -37.17 17.58 -8.20
C GLU A 239 -37.57 16.51 -9.22
N ILE A 240 -36.62 16.03 -10.03
CA ILE A 240 -36.81 14.90 -10.93
C ILE A 240 -36.80 13.61 -10.09
N PRO A 241 -37.87 12.79 -10.14
CA PRO A 241 -37.86 11.46 -9.55
C PRO A 241 -36.74 10.57 -10.09
N VAL A 242 -35.93 10.02 -9.19
CA VAL A 242 -34.82 9.10 -9.50
C VAL A 242 -34.91 7.88 -8.61
N VAL A 243 -34.75 6.69 -9.21
CA VAL A 243 -34.65 5.41 -8.52
C VAL A 243 -33.47 4.60 -9.07
N ILE A 244 -32.79 3.87 -8.20
CA ILE A 244 -31.72 2.95 -8.57
C ILE A 244 -32.14 1.55 -8.13
N HIS A 245 -32.21 0.65 -9.10
CA HIS A 245 -32.47 -0.77 -8.88
C HIS A 245 -31.18 -1.58 -8.95
N LYS A 246 -31.05 -2.58 -8.09
CA LYS A 246 -30.17 -3.73 -8.32
C LYS A 246 -30.94 -4.76 -9.13
N VAL A 247 -30.38 -5.16 -10.26
CA VAL A 247 -30.93 -6.16 -11.15
C VAL A 247 -30.08 -7.43 -11.04
N SER A 248 -30.76 -8.57 -10.90
CA SER A 248 -30.15 -9.90 -10.85
C SER A 248 -30.88 -10.79 -11.85
N THR A 249 -30.24 -11.86 -12.32
CA THR A 249 -30.89 -12.87 -13.14
C THR A 249 -31.83 -13.76 -12.34
N ASP A 250 -31.54 -13.94 -11.05
CA ASP A 250 -32.17 -14.97 -10.21
C ASP A 250 -33.13 -14.38 -9.16
N GLU A 251 -33.13 -13.06 -8.99
CA GLU A 251 -33.89 -12.36 -7.96
C GLU A 251 -34.71 -11.21 -8.55
N PHE A 252 -35.87 -10.94 -7.94
CA PHE A 252 -36.69 -9.79 -8.30
C PHE A 252 -35.93 -8.49 -8.01
N PRO A 253 -36.01 -7.45 -8.86
CA PRO A 253 -35.23 -6.24 -8.68
C PRO A 253 -35.43 -5.60 -7.30
N GLU A 254 -34.33 -5.15 -6.70
CA GLU A 254 -34.31 -4.49 -5.40
C GLU A 254 -34.14 -2.99 -5.59
N ILE A 255 -34.91 -2.17 -4.88
CA ILE A 255 -34.67 -0.71 -4.84
C ILE A 255 -33.50 -0.49 -3.87
N LEU A 256 -32.36 -0.01 -4.39
CA LEU A 256 -31.21 0.38 -3.57
C LEU A 256 -31.28 1.84 -3.14
N TYR A 257 -31.93 2.67 -3.94
CA TYR A 257 -32.05 4.09 -3.69
C TYR A 257 -33.28 4.66 -4.39
N ALA A 258 -33.98 5.57 -3.73
CA ALA A 258 -35.01 6.41 -4.30
C ALA A 258 -34.85 7.81 -3.69
N ASN A 259 -34.86 8.87 -4.50
CA ASN A 259 -34.85 10.23 -3.96
C ASN A 259 -36.23 10.66 -3.46
N ASN A 260 -36.30 11.80 -2.76
CA ASN A 260 -37.55 12.38 -2.25
C ASN A 260 -38.63 12.56 -3.35
N ALA A 261 -38.26 13.08 -4.53
CA ALA A 261 -39.19 13.25 -5.63
C ALA A 261 -39.81 11.92 -6.10
N TYR A 262 -39.04 10.82 -6.13
CA TYR A 262 -39.56 9.49 -6.42
C TYR A 262 -40.45 8.94 -5.30
N LYS A 263 -40.08 9.17 -4.03
CA LYS A 263 -40.90 8.79 -2.87
C LYS A 263 -42.27 9.47 -2.94
N GLU A 264 -42.30 10.75 -3.26
CA GLU A 264 -43.53 11.53 -3.42
C GLU A 264 -44.32 11.11 -4.67
N LEU A 265 -43.68 10.94 -5.82
CA LEU A 265 -44.36 10.53 -7.05
C LEU A 265 -45.00 9.14 -6.89
N ARG A 266 -44.22 8.16 -6.42
CA ARG A 266 -44.62 6.73 -6.44
C ARG A 266 -45.18 6.23 -5.12
N GLY A 267 -45.13 7.04 -4.06
CA GLY A 267 -45.54 6.63 -2.71
C GLY A 267 -44.67 5.52 -2.14
N TYR A 268 -43.39 5.50 -2.54
CA TYR A 268 -42.39 4.61 -2.00
C TYR A 268 -42.06 5.01 -0.57
N LYS A 269 -41.98 4.02 0.33
CA LYS A 269 -41.55 4.20 1.71
C LYS A 269 -40.30 3.36 1.93
N GLU A 270 -39.38 3.89 2.73
CA GLU A 270 -38.14 3.19 3.08
C GLU A 270 -38.45 1.80 3.63
N GLY A 271 -37.76 0.77 3.13
CA GLY A 271 -37.99 -0.63 3.49
C GLY A 271 -39.12 -1.34 2.74
N MET A 272 -39.88 -0.66 1.87
CA MET A 272 -40.82 -1.30 0.96
C MET A 272 -40.06 -2.08 -0.13
N THR A 273 -40.50 -3.30 -0.44
CA THR A 273 -39.93 -4.05 -1.56
C THR A 273 -40.44 -3.51 -2.89
N TYR A 274 -39.66 -3.70 -3.97
CA TYR A 274 -40.13 -3.28 -5.30
C TYR A 274 -41.41 -4.02 -5.72
N LYS A 275 -41.54 -5.30 -5.34
CA LYS A 275 -42.74 -6.10 -5.63
C LYS A 275 -44.00 -5.53 -4.96
N GLU A 276 -43.89 -5.03 -3.73
CA GLU A 276 -45.00 -4.35 -3.05
C GLU A 276 -45.37 -3.04 -3.73
N LEU A 277 -44.37 -2.24 -4.11
CA LEU A 277 -44.58 -0.98 -4.84
C LEU A 277 -45.32 -1.22 -6.16
N ILE A 278 -44.92 -2.25 -6.92
CA ILE A 278 -45.56 -2.61 -8.19
C ILE A 278 -46.98 -3.12 -7.97
N ARG A 279 -47.24 -3.96 -6.94
CA ARG A 279 -48.62 -4.37 -6.59
C ARG A 279 -49.51 -3.18 -6.24
N LYS A 280 -48.99 -2.20 -5.51
CA LYS A 280 -49.71 -0.97 -5.19
C LYS A 280 -49.99 -0.17 -6.45
N SER A 281 -48.97 -0.01 -7.31
CA SER A 281 -49.09 0.71 -8.59
C SER A 281 -50.11 0.04 -9.51
N LEU A 282 -50.12 -1.30 -9.61
CA LEU A 282 -51.08 -2.07 -10.43
C LEU A 282 -52.55 -1.83 -10.02
N LYS A 283 -52.82 -1.71 -8.72
CA LYS A 283 -54.18 -1.43 -8.22
C LYS A 283 -54.66 -0.04 -8.62
N MET A 284 -53.74 0.90 -8.75
CA MET A 284 -54.02 2.28 -9.11
C MET A 284 -54.00 2.48 -10.63
N ALA A 285 -53.22 1.71 -11.39
CA ALA A 285 -53.03 1.89 -12.83
C ALA A 285 -54.32 1.88 -13.66
N LEU A 286 -54.36 2.75 -14.67
CA LEU A 286 -55.39 2.75 -15.70
C LEU A 286 -55.44 1.40 -16.43
N PRO A 287 -56.63 0.93 -16.87
CA PRO A 287 -56.81 -0.40 -17.47
C PRO A 287 -55.83 -0.73 -18.59
N GLU A 288 -55.58 0.21 -19.49
CA GLU A 288 -54.69 0.07 -20.64
C GLU A 288 -53.20 -0.08 -20.25
N TYR A 289 -52.78 0.37 -19.07
CA TYR A 289 -51.39 0.27 -18.59
C TYR A 289 -51.17 -0.84 -17.55
N LYS A 290 -52.21 -1.57 -17.11
CA LYS A 290 -52.08 -2.65 -16.13
C LYS A 290 -51.12 -3.76 -16.58
N HIS A 291 -51.13 -4.08 -17.87
CA HIS A 291 -50.29 -5.13 -18.46
C HIS A 291 -48.78 -4.91 -18.20
N ILE A 292 -48.33 -3.64 -18.09
CA ILE A 292 -46.93 -3.30 -17.79
C ILE A 292 -46.57 -3.80 -16.38
N TYR A 293 -47.39 -3.49 -15.38
CA TYR A 293 -47.15 -3.89 -14.00
C TYR A 293 -47.30 -5.40 -13.79
N GLU A 294 -48.25 -6.04 -14.49
CA GLU A 294 -48.42 -7.50 -14.49
C GLU A 294 -47.20 -8.22 -15.07
N ASN A 295 -46.63 -7.70 -16.17
CA ASN A 295 -45.41 -8.22 -16.74
C ASN A 295 -44.25 -8.13 -15.73
N ILE A 296 -44.04 -6.95 -15.12
CA ILE A 296 -42.99 -6.75 -14.10
C ILE A 296 -43.14 -7.77 -12.95
N LEU A 297 -44.36 -8.00 -12.45
CA LEU A 297 -44.60 -8.96 -11.36
C LEU A 297 -44.32 -10.42 -11.73
N THR A 298 -44.48 -10.75 -13.02
CA THR A 298 -44.34 -12.11 -13.54
C THR A 298 -42.88 -12.41 -13.90
N THR A 299 -42.23 -11.50 -14.60
CA THR A 299 -40.89 -11.70 -15.17
C THR A 299 -39.78 -11.09 -14.33
N GLY A 300 -40.11 -10.13 -13.45
CA GLY A 300 -39.10 -9.31 -12.76
C GLY A 300 -38.36 -8.35 -13.69
N GLN A 301 -38.71 -8.29 -14.99
CA GLN A 301 -38.06 -7.40 -15.93
C GLN A 301 -38.55 -5.96 -15.74
N LEU A 302 -37.61 -5.02 -15.64
CA LEU A 302 -37.91 -3.60 -15.54
C LEU A 302 -38.38 -3.07 -16.92
N PRO A 303 -39.43 -2.24 -16.96
CA PRO A 303 -40.01 -1.76 -18.21
C PRO A 303 -39.00 -0.91 -18.97
N GLU A 304 -38.84 -1.11 -20.28
CA GLU A 304 -37.99 -0.28 -21.13
C GLU A 304 -38.38 1.22 -21.07
N THR A 305 -37.48 2.09 -21.51
CA THR A 305 -37.75 3.54 -21.58
C THR A 305 -39.04 3.80 -22.34
N GLY A 306 -39.94 4.61 -21.76
CA GLY A 306 -41.21 4.95 -22.37
C GLY A 306 -42.19 5.63 -21.44
N THR A 307 -43.35 5.98 -21.98
CA THR A 307 -44.42 6.65 -21.24
C THR A 307 -45.19 5.66 -20.36
N ILE A 308 -45.24 5.92 -19.06
CA ILE A 308 -46.01 5.13 -18.10
C ILE A 308 -47.02 6.08 -17.45
N ILE A 309 -48.32 5.77 -17.56
CA ILE A 309 -49.34 6.49 -16.81
C ILE A 309 -49.51 5.84 -15.44
N GLY A 310 -49.40 6.64 -14.41
CA GLY A 310 -49.61 6.23 -13.02
C GLY A 310 -50.46 7.23 -12.27
N TYR A 311 -50.81 6.88 -11.04
CA TYR A 311 -51.40 7.80 -10.09
C TYR A 311 -50.36 8.16 -9.04
N ASN A 312 -50.25 9.44 -8.70
CA ASN A 312 -49.38 9.89 -7.63
C ASN A 312 -49.95 9.47 -6.25
N VAL A 313 -49.22 9.81 -5.17
CA VAL A 313 -49.64 9.53 -3.79
C VAL A 313 -51.02 10.09 -3.40
N ASN A 314 -51.47 11.15 -4.08
CA ASN A 314 -52.76 11.79 -3.83
C ASN A 314 -53.90 11.15 -4.63
N GLY A 315 -53.61 10.14 -5.45
CA GLY A 315 -54.58 9.53 -6.36
C GLY A 315 -54.89 10.40 -7.57
N GLU A 316 -54.02 11.36 -7.91
CA GLU A 316 -54.12 12.16 -9.12
C GLU A 316 -53.42 11.44 -10.27
N GLU A 317 -54.01 11.48 -11.45
CA GLU A 317 -53.39 10.96 -12.67
C GLU A 317 -52.16 11.81 -13.02
N VAL A 318 -51.00 11.16 -13.11
CA VAL A 318 -49.75 11.79 -13.51
C VAL A 318 -49.14 11.00 -14.67
N LEU A 319 -48.97 11.71 -15.77
CA LEU A 319 -48.29 11.25 -16.96
C LEU A 319 -46.79 11.49 -16.78
N PHE A 320 -45.99 10.43 -16.83
CA PHE A 320 -44.53 10.55 -16.78
C PHE A 320 -43.85 9.64 -17.79
N GLU A 321 -42.76 10.14 -18.37
CA GLU A 321 -41.86 9.36 -19.20
C GLU A 321 -40.75 8.80 -18.32
N ASN A 322 -40.59 7.47 -18.34
CA ASN A 322 -39.51 6.81 -17.65
C ASN A 322 -38.32 6.65 -18.59
N HIS A 323 -37.17 7.20 -18.23
CA HIS A 323 -35.90 7.00 -18.92
C HIS A 323 -35.01 6.09 -18.08
N ASN A 324 -34.50 5.02 -18.69
CA ASN A 324 -33.63 4.08 -18.01
C ASN A 324 -32.20 4.13 -18.54
N TYR A 325 -31.25 4.07 -17.63
CA TYR A 325 -29.84 3.87 -17.92
C TYR A 325 -29.35 2.57 -17.29
N GLU A 326 -28.74 1.71 -18.10
CA GLU A 326 -28.23 0.41 -17.65
C GLU A 326 -26.74 0.49 -17.31
N ALA A 327 -26.41 0.11 -16.08
CA ALA A 327 -25.06 0.07 -15.52
C ALA A 327 -24.90 -1.21 -14.69
N TYR A 328 -24.97 -2.37 -15.36
CA TYR A 328 -25.04 -3.69 -14.71
C TYR A 328 -24.05 -3.86 -13.53
N PRO A 329 -24.49 -4.35 -12.36
CA PRO A 329 -25.82 -4.90 -12.06
C PRO A 329 -26.88 -3.85 -11.68
N TYR A 330 -26.66 -2.57 -11.96
CA TYR A 330 -27.57 -1.48 -11.60
C TYR A 330 -28.38 -0.98 -12.79
N ARG A 331 -29.61 -0.54 -12.52
CA ARG A 331 -30.43 0.21 -13.49
C ARG A 331 -30.97 1.46 -12.83
N ILE A 332 -30.74 2.60 -13.47
CA ILE A 332 -31.14 3.92 -12.98
C ILE A 332 -32.34 4.39 -13.78
N GLY A 333 -33.45 4.66 -13.09
CA GLY A 333 -34.67 5.19 -13.68
C GLY A 333 -34.87 6.66 -13.33
N PHE A 334 -35.08 7.49 -14.35
CA PHE A 334 -35.52 8.88 -14.25
C PHE A 334 -36.98 8.96 -14.67
N PHE A 335 -37.78 9.81 -14.05
CA PHE A 335 -39.16 10.03 -14.46
C PHE A 335 -39.37 11.51 -14.74
N GLU A 336 -39.61 11.87 -15.99
CA GLU A 336 -39.90 13.24 -16.40
C GLU A 336 -41.42 13.42 -16.47
N GLY A 337 -41.95 14.42 -15.77
CA GLY A 337 -43.38 14.73 -15.81
C GLY A 337 -43.76 15.33 -17.16
N LEU A 338 -44.73 14.75 -17.83
CA LEU A 338 -45.29 15.33 -19.05
C LEU A 338 -46.33 16.37 -18.64
N ASN A 339 -46.06 17.65 -18.91
CA ASN A 339 -47.02 18.73 -18.65
C ASN A 339 -48.27 18.51 -19.51
N LYS A 340 -49.47 18.79 -18.97
CA LYS A 340 -50.78 18.72 -19.70
C LYS A 340 -50.82 19.42 -21.07
N LYS A 341 -49.86 20.29 -21.39
CA LYS A 341 -49.71 20.89 -22.74
C LYS A 341 -49.13 19.93 -23.80
N GLN A 342 -48.49 18.83 -23.41
CA GLN A 342 -47.95 17.81 -24.31
C GLN A 342 -48.98 16.72 -24.66
N GLU A 343 -50.06 16.58 -23.88
CA GLU A 343 -51.18 15.67 -24.20
C GLU A 343 -51.82 16.00 -25.56
N GLN A 344 -51.89 17.28 -25.95
CA GLN A 344 -52.47 17.69 -27.25
C GLN A 344 -51.61 17.35 -28.47
N LYS A 345 -50.39 16.83 -28.32
CA LYS A 345 -49.54 16.40 -29.45
C LYS A 345 -49.53 14.88 -29.67
N LEU A 346 -50.12 14.11 -28.76
CA LEU A 346 -50.18 12.64 -28.80
C LEU A 346 -51.59 12.10 -29.10
N SER A 347 -52.59 12.98 -29.22
CA SER A 347 -53.91 12.73 -29.82
C SER A 347 -53.93 13.09 -31.29
#